data_AF-A0A9P0PZJ7-F1
#
_entry.id   AF-A0A9P0PZJ7-F1
#
_cell.length_a   1.000
_cell.length_b   1.000
_cell.length_c   1.000
_cell.angle_alpha   90.00
_cell.angle_beta   90.00
_cell.angle_gamma   90.00
#
_symmetry.space_group_name_H-M   'P 1'
#
loop_
_entity.id
_entity.type
_entity.pdbx_description
1 polymer ?
#
loop_
_entity_poly.entity_id
_entity_poly.type
_entity_poly.pdbx_seq_one_letter_code
_entity_poly.pdbx_strand_id
1 'polypeptide(L)'
;MSTTTYYSLYMQLCHVTEEVLKKQLRQFVTRNPEKQEFPVLDFVLEEITIPDEVFNWITNAHSCHPHVLSSVITKKKHLDWVVQETLQSLKERDYEVLSIKEFGDLLDNMSYTPSAYEQYYLCKLLSDSNYEDVDKPHPVENITKRYKDIVSHIDESICKIAYLADCVSLERLIDIIQQHDIKFVFDVENKMRHYTVLKWIKKNIAKGNIGDETLGWTSGPCSVKWPSTKFEDYVACLKILCDLSKT
;
A
#
# COMPACT_ATOMS: atom_id res chain seq x y z
N MET A 1 29.87 -2.23 24.00
CA MET A 1 29.20 -1.26 23.10
C MET A 1 28.12 -0.57 23.91
N SER A 2 27.95 0.75 23.78
CA SER A 2 26.77 1.40 24.36
C SER A 2 25.52 0.92 23.62
N THR A 3 24.40 0.82 24.32
CA THR A 3 23.09 0.44 23.76
C THR A 3 22.71 1.36 22.59
N THR A 4 23.07 2.64 22.66
CA THR A 4 22.93 3.65 21.60
C THR A 4 23.60 3.23 20.29
N THR A 5 24.86 2.76 20.33
CA THR A 5 25.58 2.32 19.12
C THR A 5 24.97 1.04 18.52
N TYR A 6 24.43 0.15 19.37
CA TYR A 6 23.78 -1.07 18.92
C TYR A 6 22.50 -0.77 18.12
N TYR A 7 21.58 0.04 18.66
CA TYR A 7 20.33 0.40 17.97
C TYR A 7 20.59 1.15 16.67
N SER A 8 21.54 2.09 16.66
CA SER A 8 21.87 2.83 15.44
C SER A 8 22.39 1.91 14.32
N LEU A 9 23.32 1.00 14.65
CA LEU A 9 23.85 0.03 13.68
C LEU A 9 22.76 -0.95 13.20
N TYR A 10 21.90 -1.40 14.11
CA TYR A 10 20.79 -2.29 13.80
C TYR A 10 19.82 -1.65 12.80
N MET A 11 19.41 -0.39 13.02
CA MET A 11 18.52 0.33 12.11
C MET A 11 19.16 0.53 10.72
N GLN A 12 20.47 0.78 10.67
CA GLN A 12 21.20 0.88 9.40
C GLN A 12 21.22 -0.46 8.64
N LEU A 13 21.40 -1.58 9.33
CA LEU A 13 21.38 -2.91 8.72
C LEU A 13 19.99 -3.23 8.15
N CYS A 14 18.93 -3.00 8.93
CA CYS A 14 17.55 -3.18 8.47
C CYS A 14 17.25 -2.32 7.23
N HIS A 15 17.74 -1.08 7.19
CA HIS A 15 17.58 -0.21 6.02
C HIS A 15 18.24 -0.79 4.75
N VAL A 16 19.48 -1.27 4.85
CA VAL A 16 20.19 -1.86 3.69
C VAL A 16 19.46 -3.11 3.19
N THR A 17 19.02 -3.97 4.11
CA THR A 17 18.28 -5.20 3.77
C THR A 17 16.91 -4.88 3.16
N GLU A 18 16.18 -3.91 3.72
CA GLU A 18 14.90 -3.42 3.18
C GLU A 18 15.05 -3.04 1.70
N GLU A 19 16.08 -2.27 1.33
CA GLU A 19 16.31 -1.84 -0.05
C GLU A 19 16.60 -3.01 -1.02
N VAL A 20 17.26 -4.07 -0.55
CA VAL A 20 17.51 -5.27 -1.36
C VAL A 20 16.22 -6.07 -1.56
N LEU A 21 15.48 -6.33 -0.48
CA LEU A 21 14.23 -7.09 -0.52
C LEU A 21 13.14 -6.32 -1.29
N LYS A 22 13.11 -4.99 -1.18
CA LYS A 22 12.22 -4.10 -1.94
C LYS A 22 12.41 -4.28 -3.45
N LYS A 23 13.66 -4.41 -3.92
CA LYS A 23 13.97 -4.68 -5.33
C LYS A 23 13.46 -6.06 -5.77
N GLN A 24 13.61 -7.08 -4.94
CA GLN A 24 13.11 -8.44 -5.23
C GLN A 24 11.58 -8.47 -5.27
N LEU A 25 10.91 -7.88 -4.27
CA LEU A 25 9.45 -7.75 -4.24
C LEU A 25 8.93 -7.03 -5.49
N ARG A 26 9.59 -5.95 -5.92
CA ARG A 26 9.23 -5.26 -7.17
C ARG A 26 9.32 -6.18 -8.38
N GLN A 27 10.34 -7.04 -8.46
CA GLN A 27 10.45 -8.03 -9.54
C GLN A 27 9.27 -9.00 -9.51
N PHE A 28 8.92 -9.56 -8.35
CA PHE A 28 7.76 -10.44 -8.21
C PHE A 28 6.45 -9.77 -8.62
N VAL A 29 6.23 -8.51 -8.23
CA VAL A 29 5.01 -7.78 -8.59
C VAL A 29 4.92 -7.51 -10.09
N THR A 30 6.06 -7.27 -10.75
CA THR A 30 6.09 -6.80 -12.15
C THR A 30 6.25 -7.91 -13.19
N ARG A 31 6.87 -9.05 -12.86
CA ARG A 31 7.27 -10.09 -13.83
C ARG A 31 6.35 -11.31 -13.91
N ASN A 32 5.26 -11.34 -13.15
CA ASN A 32 4.31 -12.46 -13.06
C ASN A 32 5.01 -13.81 -12.77
N PRO A 33 5.33 -14.10 -11.50
CA PRO A 33 6.21 -15.20 -11.11
C PRO A 33 5.60 -16.57 -11.39
N GLU A 34 6.48 -17.55 -11.61
CA GLU A 34 6.09 -18.95 -11.69
C GLU A 34 5.79 -19.53 -10.31
N LYS A 35 4.95 -20.57 -10.23
CA LYS A 35 4.53 -21.19 -8.97
C LYS A 35 5.70 -21.65 -8.10
N GLN A 36 6.80 -22.10 -8.72
CA GLN A 36 8.01 -22.54 -8.04
C GLN A 36 8.75 -21.42 -7.32
N GLU A 37 8.47 -20.16 -7.67
CA GLU A 37 9.08 -18.99 -7.04
C GLU A 37 8.25 -18.46 -5.86
N PHE A 38 7.03 -18.98 -5.62
CA PHE A 38 6.17 -18.51 -4.50
C PHE A 38 6.80 -18.71 -3.12
N PRO A 39 7.49 -19.83 -2.81
CA PRO A 39 8.20 -19.95 -1.53
C PRO A 39 9.26 -18.86 -1.32
N VAL A 40 9.88 -18.38 -2.40
CA VAL A 40 10.86 -17.28 -2.33
C VAL A 40 10.15 -15.95 -2.08
N LEU A 41 9.00 -15.73 -2.71
CA LEU A 41 8.16 -14.57 -2.41
C LEU A 41 7.74 -14.57 -0.93
N ASP A 42 7.24 -15.68 -0.42
CA ASP A 42 6.77 -15.79 0.96
C ASP A 42 7.91 -15.48 1.94
N PHE A 43 9.10 -16.03 1.70
CA PHE A 43 10.31 -15.68 2.46
C PHE A 43 10.64 -14.17 2.41
N VAL A 44 10.61 -13.57 1.22
CA VAL A 44 10.84 -12.11 1.07
C VAL A 44 9.79 -11.30 1.85
N LEU A 45 8.54 -11.75 1.87
CA LEU A 45 7.43 -11.09 2.55
C LEU A 45 7.47 -11.26 4.08
N GLU A 46 8.07 -12.34 4.58
CA GLU A 46 8.34 -12.52 6.01
C GLU A 46 9.44 -11.58 6.50
N GLU A 47 10.46 -11.36 5.67
CA GLU A 47 11.67 -10.59 5.99
C GLU A 47 11.58 -9.11 5.57
N ILE A 48 10.41 -8.60 5.21
CA ILE A 48 10.25 -7.18 4.84
C ILE A 48 8.96 -6.60 5.39
N THR A 49 9.01 -5.31 5.73
CA THR A 49 7.79 -4.51 5.84
C THR A 49 7.33 -4.10 4.45
N ILE A 50 6.04 -4.30 4.15
CA ILE A 50 5.48 -3.98 2.84
C ILE A 50 5.66 -2.49 2.55
N PRO A 51 6.41 -2.13 1.50
CA PRO A 51 6.56 -0.74 1.09
C PRO A 51 5.26 -0.25 0.47
N ASP A 52 4.84 0.96 0.80
CA ASP A 52 3.62 1.59 0.28
C ASP A 52 3.61 1.69 -1.26
N GLU A 53 4.78 1.79 -1.88
CA GLU A 53 4.91 1.83 -3.33
C GLU A 53 4.56 0.51 -4.02
N VAL A 54 4.42 -0.60 -3.27
CA VAL A 54 4.02 -1.90 -3.84
C VAL A 54 2.66 -1.80 -4.55
N PHE A 55 1.73 -1.03 -4.00
CA PHE A 55 0.40 -0.82 -4.59
C PHE A 55 0.49 0.00 -5.88
N ASN A 56 1.46 0.92 -5.95
CA ASN A 56 1.79 1.60 -7.20
C ASN A 56 2.39 0.66 -8.25
N TRP A 57 3.18 -0.34 -7.84
CA TRP A 57 3.70 -1.35 -8.76
C TRP A 57 2.60 -2.30 -9.24
N ILE A 58 1.71 -2.73 -8.35
CA ILE A 58 0.55 -3.59 -8.68
C ILE A 58 -0.32 -2.91 -9.74
N THR A 59 -0.67 -1.63 -9.53
CA THR A 59 -1.52 -0.85 -10.45
C THR A 59 -0.86 -0.57 -11.81
N ASN A 60 0.47 -0.50 -11.84
CA ASN A 60 1.26 -0.27 -13.06
C ASN A 60 1.68 -1.56 -13.76
N ALA A 61 1.59 -2.72 -13.12
CA ALA A 61 1.89 -3.99 -13.75
C ALA A 61 0.89 -4.28 -14.88
N HIS A 62 1.35 -4.98 -15.91
CA HIS A 62 0.45 -5.46 -16.98
C HIS A 62 -0.50 -6.54 -16.48
N SER A 63 -0.01 -7.37 -15.55
CA SER A 63 -0.82 -8.36 -14.83
C SER A 63 -0.07 -8.77 -13.56
N CYS A 64 -0.55 -8.33 -12.39
CA CYS A 64 -0.07 -8.85 -11.11
C CYS A 64 -0.69 -10.23 -10.86
N HIS A 65 0.13 -11.22 -10.50
CA HIS A 65 -0.35 -12.57 -10.21
C HIS A 65 -1.29 -12.53 -8.98
N PRO A 66 -2.46 -13.21 -9.00
CA PRO A 66 -3.41 -13.20 -7.87
C PRO A 66 -2.79 -13.60 -6.54
N HIS A 67 -1.92 -14.62 -6.54
CA HIS A 67 -1.19 -15.05 -5.34
C HIS A 67 -0.29 -13.93 -4.79
N VAL A 68 0.46 -13.21 -5.65
CA VAL A 68 1.31 -12.10 -5.22
C VAL A 68 0.47 -10.99 -4.59
N LEU A 69 -0.62 -10.60 -5.25
CA LEU A 69 -1.53 -9.58 -4.74
C LEU A 69 -2.16 -9.99 -3.40
N SER A 70 -2.58 -11.25 -3.28
CA SER A 70 -3.12 -11.81 -2.04
C SER A 70 -2.10 -11.84 -0.90
N SER A 71 -0.85 -12.24 -1.15
CA SER A 71 0.21 -12.25 -0.14
C SER A 71 0.59 -10.83 0.31
N VAL A 72 0.66 -9.87 -0.62
CA VAL A 72 0.89 -8.45 -0.29
C VAL A 72 -0.23 -7.88 0.57
N ILE A 73 -1.49 -8.14 0.22
CA ILE A 73 -2.66 -7.71 1.00
C ILE A 73 -2.64 -8.32 2.40
N THR A 74 -2.36 -9.62 2.51
CA THR A 74 -2.22 -10.32 3.80
C THR A 74 -1.18 -9.63 4.69
N LYS A 75 0.02 -9.39 4.16
CA LYS A 75 1.11 -8.80 4.94
C LYS A 75 0.81 -7.34 5.30
N LYS A 76 0.19 -6.54 4.42
CA LYS A 76 -0.21 -5.16 4.78
C LYS A 76 -1.32 -5.14 5.83
N LYS A 77 -2.28 -6.06 5.78
CA LYS A 77 -3.33 -6.21 6.81
C LYS A 77 -2.74 -6.61 8.16
N HIS A 78 -1.74 -7.48 8.16
CA HIS A 78 -0.98 -7.78 9.38
C HIS A 78 -0.26 -6.53 9.92
N LEU A 79 0.38 -5.75 9.05
CA LEU A 79 1.03 -4.49 9.44
C LEU A 79 0.03 -3.47 10.00
N ASP A 80 -1.18 -3.34 9.43
CA ASP A 80 -2.26 -2.52 9.98
C ASP A 80 -2.53 -2.91 11.44
N TRP A 81 -2.69 -4.22 11.70
CA TRP A 81 -2.91 -4.72 13.06
C TRP A 81 -1.74 -4.40 13.99
N VAL A 82 -0.49 -4.66 13.59
CA VAL A 82 0.71 -4.34 14.40
C VAL A 82 0.72 -2.87 14.79
N VAL A 83 0.48 -1.96 13.83
CA VAL A 83 0.46 -0.52 14.09
C VAL A 83 -0.67 -0.14 15.06
N GLN A 84 -1.86 -0.73 14.92
CA GLN A 84 -2.97 -0.46 15.85
C GLN A 84 -2.67 -0.94 17.27
N GLU A 85 -2.12 -2.15 17.45
CA GLU A 85 -1.72 -2.67 18.76
C GLU A 85 -0.65 -1.79 19.41
N THR A 86 0.32 -1.31 18.62
CA THR A 86 1.34 -0.38 19.11
C THR A 86 0.72 0.94 19.55
N LEU A 87 -0.15 1.55 18.74
CA LEU A 87 -0.83 2.80 19.09
C LEU A 87 -1.71 2.65 20.34
N GLN A 88 -2.40 1.53 20.48
CA GLN A 88 -3.19 1.22 21.67
C GLN A 88 -2.30 1.10 22.91
N SER A 89 -1.19 0.39 22.82
CA SER A 89 -0.21 0.25 23.91
C SER A 89 0.39 1.59 24.33
N LEU A 90 0.67 2.47 23.38
CA LEU A 90 1.18 3.82 23.63
C LEU A 90 0.14 4.68 24.35
N LYS A 91 -1.12 4.60 23.92
CA LYS A 91 -2.25 5.32 24.51
C LYS A 91 -2.54 4.88 25.94
N GLU A 92 -2.48 3.58 26.23
CA GLU A 92 -2.69 3.04 27.59
C GLU A 92 -1.65 3.53 28.60
N ARG A 93 -0.45 3.86 28.13
CA ARG A 93 0.66 4.37 28.94
C ARG A 93 0.79 5.89 28.93
N ASP A 94 -0.12 6.59 28.25
CA ASP A 94 -0.16 8.06 28.14
C ASP A 94 1.13 8.67 27.56
N TYR A 95 1.72 8.02 26.55
CA TYR A 95 2.90 8.55 25.87
C TYR A 95 2.53 9.59 24.83
N GLU A 96 3.01 10.82 25.02
CA GLU A 96 2.96 11.88 24.00
C GLU A 96 4.24 11.93 23.16
N VAL A 97 5.38 11.67 23.80
CA VAL A 97 6.72 11.67 23.19
C VAL A 97 7.52 10.47 23.65
N LEU A 98 8.35 9.92 22.77
CA LEU A 98 9.25 8.80 23.05
C LEU A 98 10.56 8.93 22.29
N SER A 99 11.67 8.58 22.92
CA SER A 99 12.91 8.30 22.21
C SER A 99 12.84 6.96 21.46
N ILE A 100 13.72 6.75 20.47
CA ILE A 100 13.78 5.47 19.73
C ILE A 100 14.10 4.32 20.68
N LYS A 101 14.96 4.56 21.67
CA LYS A 101 15.34 3.57 22.67
C LYS A 101 14.15 3.18 23.56
N GLU A 102 13.46 4.14 24.16
CA GLU A 102 12.27 3.87 24.98
C GLU A 102 11.17 3.20 24.17
N PHE A 103 11.04 3.56 22.90
CA PHE A 103 10.10 2.92 22.01
C PHE A 103 10.48 1.46 21.72
N GLY A 104 11.75 1.18 21.44
CA GLY A 104 12.26 -0.19 21.31
C GLY A 104 12.00 -1.04 22.55
N ASP A 105 12.34 -0.51 23.73
CA ASP A 105 12.06 -1.17 25.02
C ASP A 105 10.56 -1.43 25.20
N LEU A 106 9.68 -0.53 24.74
CA LEU A 106 8.23 -0.75 24.76
C LEU A 106 7.81 -1.90 23.84
N LEU A 107 8.31 -1.94 22.60
CA LEU A 107 7.98 -2.97 21.61
C LEU A 107 8.41 -4.36 22.06
N ASP A 108 9.58 -4.47 22.70
CA ASP A 108 10.08 -5.74 23.24
C ASP A 108 9.24 -6.27 24.40
N ASN A 109 8.49 -5.40 25.09
CA ASN A 109 7.63 -5.73 26.21
C ASN A 109 6.12 -5.77 25.85
N MET A 110 5.78 -5.75 24.55
CA MET A 110 4.39 -5.94 24.10
C MET A 110 3.97 -7.42 24.22
N SER A 111 2.65 -7.66 24.31
CA SER A 111 2.08 -9.02 24.33
C SER A 111 2.41 -9.82 23.05
N TYR A 112 2.38 -9.12 21.91
CA TYR A 112 2.97 -9.55 20.66
C TYR A 112 4.24 -8.74 20.42
N THR A 113 5.39 -9.41 20.39
CA THR A 113 6.66 -8.77 20.05
C THR A 113 6.77 -8.63 18.53
N PRO A 114 6.78 -7.42 17.98
CA PRO A 114 6.92 -7.23 16.53
C PRO A 114 8.26 -7.77 16.05
N SER A 115 8.29 -8.28 14.81
CA SER A 115 9.52 -8.74 14.17
C SER A 115 10.52 -7.61 13.99
N ALA A 116 11.77 -7.99 13.70
CA ALA A 116 12.87 -7.05 13.48
C ALA A 116 12.52 -5.91 12.49
N TYR A 117 11.88 -6.25 11.37
CA TYR A 117 11.52 -5.29 10.31
C TYR A 117 10.28 -4.46 10.66
N GLU A 118 9.35 -5.02 11.44
CA GLU A 118 8.21 -4.27 11.97
C GLU A 118 8.67 -3.24 13.00
N GLN A 119 9.56 -3.62 13.92
CA GLN A 119 10.17 -2.67 14.86
C GLN A 119 10.92 -1.55 14.12
N TYR A 120 11.75 -1.91 13.13
CA TYR A 120 12.44 -0.93 12.28
C TYR A 120 11.45 0.03 11.61
N TYR A 121 10.37 -0.49 11.03
CA TYR A 121 9.36 0.34 10.37
C TYR A 121 8.62 1.24 11.34
N LEU A 122 8.22 0.74 12.52
CA LEU A 122 7.59 1.54 13.57
C LEU A 122 8.53 2.68 14.02
N CYS A 123 9.82 2.40 14.19
CA CYS A 123 10.81 3.41 14.53
C CYS A 123 10.95 4.46 13.41
N LYS A 124 10.95 4.02 12.14
CA LYS A 124 10.95 4.90 10.96
C LYS A 124 9.73 5.82 10.94
N LEU A 125 8.55 5.31 11.27
CA LEU A 125 7.34 6.10 11.41
C LEU A 125 7.44 7.13 12.54
N LEU A 126 8.02 6.77 13.68
CA LEU A 126 8.20 7.69 14.80
C LEU A 126 9.24 8.79 14.49
N SER A 127 10.42 8.43 13.98
CA SER A 127 11.59 9.31 13.91
C SER A 127 11.88 9.95 12.55
N ASP A 128 11.15 9.58 11.50
CA ASP A 128 11.38 10.03 10.11
C ASP A 128 12.71 9.57 9.51
N SER A 129 13.13 8.35 9.86
CA SER A 129 14.47 7.84 9.52
C SER A 129 15.63 8.61 10.12
N ASN A 130 15.39 9.47 11.12
CA ASN A 130 16.47 10.11 11.89
C ASN A 130 16.91 9.17 13.01
N TYR A 131 18.06 8.51 12.81
CA TYR A 131 18.63 7.52 13.75
C TYR A 131 19.95 7.98 14.37
N GLU A 132 20.35 9.24 14.17
CA GLU A 132 21.65 9.76 14.63
C GLU A 132 21.68 9.91 16.16
N ASP A 133 20.54 10.27 16.75
CA ASP A 133 20.36 10.40 18.19
C ASP A 133 19.14 9.59 18.63
N VAL A 134 19.38 8.35 19.08
CA VAL A 134 18.32 7.44 19.51
C VAL A 134 17.70 7.81 20.85
N ASP A 135 18.32 8.73 21.60
CA ASP A 135 17.83 9.24 22.88
C ASP A 135 16.98 10.52 22.68
N LYS A 136 16.95 11.08 21.46
CA LYS A 136 16.12 12.22 21.12
C LYS A 136 14.63 11.85 21.16
N PRO A 137 13.78 12.60 21.88
CA PRO A 137 12.34 12.34 21.92
C PRO A 137 11.64 12.76 20.62
N HIS A 138 10.67 11.96 20.21
CA HIS A 138 9.84 12.15 19.03
C HIS A 138 8.34 12.09 19.40
N PRO A 139 7.48 12.93 18.79
CA PRO A 139 6.04 12.86 19.00
C PRO A 139 5.44 11.53 18.54
N VAL A 140 4.66 10.88 19.40
CA VAL A 140 3.93 9.63 19.06
C VAL A 140 2.95 9.85 17.90
N GLU A 141 2.37 11.06 17.78
CA GLU A 141 1.48 11.42 16.68
C GLU A 141 2.10 11.23 15.28
N ASN A 142 3.44 11.21 15.16
CA ASN A 142 4.12 10.95 13.90
C ASN A 142 3.73 9.59 13.30
N ILE A 143 3.51 8.57 14.14
CA ILE A 143 3.12 7.23 13.69
C ILE A 143 1.78 7.33 12.94
N THR A 144 0.78 7.98 13.56
CA THR A 144 -0.54 8.15 12.94
C THR A 144 -0.53 9.03 11.69
N LYS A 145 0.32 10.06 11.65
CA LYS A 145 0.40 10.99 10.50
C LYS A 145 1.07 10.35 9.29
N ARG A 146 2.04 9.47 9.51
CA ARG A 146 2.86 8.88 8.45
C ARG A 146 2.38 7.51 8.01
N TYR A 147 1.71 6.77 8.89
CA TYR A 147 1.17 5.47 8.53
C TYR A 147 -0.02 5.60 7.58
N LYS A 148 -0.05 4.75 6.57
CA LYS A 148 -1.17 4.62 5.65
C LYS A 148 -1.70 3.20 5.69
N ASP A 149 -2.98 3.08 6.00
CA ASP A 149 -3.65 1.79 6.13
C ASP A 149 -3.94 1.13 4.77
N ILE A 150 -4.27 -0.16 4.81
CA ILE A 150 -4.56 -0.91 3.58
C ILE A 150 -5.74 -0.34 2.80
N VAL A 151 -6.78 0.14 3.49
CA VAL A 151 -7.99 0.69 2.88
C VAL A 151 -7.64 1.92 2.04
N SER A 152 -6.77 2.78 2.56
CA SER A 152 -6.26 3.94 1.85
C SER A 152 -5.46 3.56 0.62
N HIS A 153 -4.65 2.50 0.65
CA HIS A 153 -3.93 2.01 -0.54
C HIS A 153 -4.85 1.40 -1.59
N ILE A 154 -5.86 0.66 -1.14
CA ILE A 154 -6.90 0.09 -2.00
C ILE A 154 -7.68 1.19 -2.72
N ASP A 155 -8.08 2.24 -2.00
CA ASP A 155 -8.75 3.43 -2.55
C ASP A 155 -7.97 4.03 -3.72
N GLU A 156 -6.68 4.29 -3.54
CA GLU A 156 -5.86 4.86 -4.61
C GLU A 156 -5.68 3.89 -5.76
N SER A 157 -5.52 2.60 -5.46
CA SER A 157 -5.33 1.56 -6.46
C SER A 157 -6.56 1.41 -7.36
N ILE A 158 -7.75 1.34 -6.76
CA ILE A 158 -9.03 1.30 -7.47
C ILE A 158 -9.19 2.55 -8.34
N CYS A 159 -8.96 3.73 -7.78
CA CYS A 159 -9.06 4.98 -8.53
C CYS A 159 -8.11 5.02 -9.73
N LYS A 160 -6.86 4.58 -9.55
CA LYS A 160 -5.84 4.59 -10.59
C LYS A 160 -6.12 3.56 -11.67
N ILE A 161 -6.50 2.34 -11.31
CA ILE A 161 -6.88 1.29 -12.26
C ILE A 161 -8.11 1.71 -13.07
N ALA A 162 -9.12 2.28 -12.40
CA ALA A 162 -10.31 2.81 -13.06
C ALA A 162 -9.98 3.99 -13.98
N TYR A 163 -9.09 4.91 -13.59
CA TYR A 163 -8.64 5.99 -14.47
C TYR A 163 -8.03 5.47 -15.78
N LEU A 164 -7.31 4.33 -15.71
CA LEU A 164 -6.74 3.65 -16.86
C LEU A 164 -7.76 2.83 -17.66
N ALA A 165 -8.99 2.71 -17.19
CA ALA A 165 -10.02 1.80 -17.72
C ALA A 165 -9.54 0.33 -17.82
N ASP A 166 -8.75 -0.13 -16.84
CA ASP A 166 -8.22 -1.50 -16.80
C ASP A 166 -9.17 -2.41 -15.99
N CYS A 167 -10.27 -2.83 -16.63
CA CYS A 167 -11.35 -3.58 -15.97
C CYS A 167 -10.87 -4.92 -15.40
N VAL A 168 -9.99 -5.63 -16.11
CA VAL A 168 -9.46 -6.94 -15.67
C VAL A 168 -8.67 -6.81 -14.37
N SER A 169 -7.81 -5.79 -14.27
CA SER A 169 -7.07 -5.55 -13.03
C SER A 169 -7.99 -5.08 -11.90
N LEU A 170 -9.05 -4.33 -12.23
CA LEU A 170 -10.03 -3.84 -11.27
C LEU A 170 -10.83 -4.99 -10.65
N GLU A 171 -11.40 -5.87 -11.49
CA GLU A 171 -12.13 -7.07 -11.05
C GLU A 171 -11.26 -7.94 -10.16
N ARG A 172 -10.03 -8.24 -10.60
CA ARG A 172 -9.09 -9.06 -9.82
C ARG A 172 -8.78 -8.46 -8.45
N LEU A 173 -8.56 -7.15 -8.39
CA LEU A 173 -8.29 -6.47 -7.13
C LEU A 173 -9.51 -6.56 -6.20
N ILE A 174 -10.72 -6.34 -6.73
CA ILE A 174 -11.97 -6.43 -5.96
C ILE A 174 -12.19 -7.85 -5.43
N ASP A 175 -12.01 -8.87 -6.28
CA ASP A 175 -12.15 -10.27 -5.88
C ASP A 175 -11.23 -10.61 -4.70
N ILE A 176 -9.97 -10.16 -4.75
CA ILE A 176 -9.01 -10.41 -3.67
C ILE A 176 -9.36 -9.62 -2.42
N ILE A 177 -9.77 -8.35 -2.54
CA ILE A 177 -10.23 -7.53 -1.41
C ILE A 177 -11.39 -8.22 -0.68
N GLN A 178 -12.36 -8.77 -1.44
CA GLN A 178 -13.49 -9.52 -0.90
C GLN A 178 -13.05 -10.81 -0.20
N GLN A 179 -12.11 -11.57 -0.79
CA GLN A 179 -11.54 -12.77 -0.16
C GLN A 179 -10.82 -12.48 1.16
N HIS A 180 -10.34 -11.25 1.36
CA HIS A 180 -9.67 -10.81 2.57
C HIS A 180 -10.58 -10.09 3.58
N ASP A 181 -11.89 -10.08 3.34
CA ASP A 181 -12.92 -9.41 4.14
C ASP A 181 -12.65 -7.90 4.34
N ILE A 182 -12.02 -7.26 3.36
CA ILE A 182 -11.74 -5.82 3.44
C ILE A 182 -12.97 -5.05 2.95
N LYS A 183 -13.57 -4.27 3.84
CA LYS A 183 -14.70 -3.40 3.50
C LYS A 183 -14.21 -2.17 2.76
N PHE A 184 -14.70 -1.99 1.53
CA PHE A 184 -14.41 -0.82 0.71
C PHE A 184 -15.69 -0.33 0.04
N VAL A 185 -15.90 0.98 0.04
CA VAL A 185 -17.04 1.65 -0.60
C VAL A 185 -16.51 2.70 -1.57
N PHE A 186 -16.99 2.65 -2.81
CA PHE A 186 -16.68 3.68 -3.81
C PHE A 186 -17.60 4.89 -3.65
N ASP A 187 -17.30 5.72 -2.64
CA ASP A 187 -18.12 6.87 -2.27
C ASP A 187 -17.85 8.12 -3.12
N VAL A 188 -18.73 8.42 -4.07
CA VAL A 188 -18.62 9.60 -4.95
C VAL A 188 -19.17 10.89 -4.34
N GLU A 189 -19.90 10.80 -3.22
CA GLU A 189 -20.52 11.96 -2.57
C GLU A 189 -19.51 12.63 -1.64
N ASN A 190 -18.74 11.83 -0.90
CA ASN A 190 -17.82 12.32 0.12
C ASN A 190 -16.35 12.32 -0.32
N LYS A 191 -15.97 11.56 -1.37
CA LYS A 191 -14.58 11.51 -1.84
C LYS A 191 -14.39 12.14 -3.21
N MET A 192 -13.73 13.30 -3.23
CA MET A 192 -13.45 14.06 -4.46
C MET A 192 -12.68 13.25 -5.52
N ARG A 193 -11.78 12.35 -5.10
CA ARG A 193 -11.04 11.45 -5.99
C ARG A 193 -11.98 10.49 -6.74
N HIS A 194 -12.93 9.88 -6.02
CA HIS A 194 -13.93 8.98 -6.60
C HIS A 194 -14.82 9.71 -7.61
N TYR A 195 -15.33 10.90 -7.23
CA TYR A 195 -16.10 11.76 -8.12
C TYR A 195 -15.32 12.06 -9.42
N THR A 196 -14.05 12.42 -9.30
CA THR A 196 -13.20 12.79 -10.43
C THR A 196 -13.01 11.61 -11.39
N VAL A 197 -12.72 10.42 -10.86
CA VAL A 197 -12.57 9.19 -11.64
C VAL A 197 -13.88 8.81 -12.33
N LEU A 198 -15.01 8.84 -11.61
CA LEU A 198 -16.32 8.53 -12.19
C LEU A 198 -16.68 9.51 -13.32
N LYS A 199 -16.42 10.81 -13.12
CA LYS A 199 -16.64 11.84 -14.14
C LYS A 199 -15.76 11.61 -15.37
N TRP A 200 -14.50 11.22 -15.16
CA TRP A 200 -13.57 10.86 -16.24
C TRP A 200 -14.07 9.67 -17.07
N ILE A 201 -14.51 8.60 -16.41
CA ILE A 201 -15.11 7.43 -17.08
C ILE A 201 -16.35 7.83 -17.90
N LYS A 202 -17.30 8.55 -17.27
CA LYS A 202 -18.54 8.99 -17.94
C LYS A 202 -18.27 9.88 -19.15
N LYS A 203 -17.25 10.75 -19.07
CA LYS A 203 -16.83 11.61 -20.20
C LYS A 203 -16.33 10.78 -21.38
N ASN A 204 -15.52 9.76 -21.14
CA ASN A 204 -15.02 8.88 -22.21
C ASN A 204 -16.13 8.00 -22.80
N ILE A 205 -17.12 7.57 -22.00
CA ILE A 205 -18.31 6.90 -22.54
C ILE A 205 -19.10 7.84 -23.46
N ALA A 206 -19.33 9.09 -23.04
CA ALA A 206 -20.03 10.07 -23.86
C ALA A 206 -19.31 10.34 -25.20
N LYS A 207 -17.97 10.40 -25.18
CA LYS A 207 -17.13 10.47 -26.39
C LYS A 207 -17.29 9.24 -27.29
N GLY A 208 -17.22 8.03 -26.73
CA GLY A 208 -17.33 6.80 -27.51
C GLY A 208 -18.70 6.66 -28.16
N ASN A 209 -19.78 7.10 -27.49
CA ASN A 209 -21.13 7.10 -28.05
C ASN A 209 -21.29 7.98 -29.29
N ILE A 210 -20.47 9.03 -29.46
CA ILE A 210 -20.47 9.89 -30.65
C ILE A 210 -19.41 9.48 -31.68
N GLY A 211 -18.71 8.36 -31.45
CA GLY A 211 -17.65 7.85 -32.35
C GLY A 211 -16.33 8.61 -32.26
N ASP A 212 -16.04 9.30 -31.14
CA ASP A 212 -14.74 9.96 -30.93
C ASP A 212 -13.64 8.92 -30.65
N GLU A 213 -12.65 8.84 -31.55
CA GLU A 213 -11.51 7.93 -31.46
C GLU A 213 -10.47 8.34 -30.40
N THR A 214 -10.61 9.52 -29.78
CA THR A 214 -9.68 10.07 -28.76
C THR A 214 -10.01 9.63 -27.33
N LEU A 215 -10.51 8.40 -27.16
CA LEU A 215 -10.78 7.80 -25.85
C LEU A 215 -9.49 7.66 -25.05
N GLY A 216 -9.54 8.04 -23.78
CA GLY A 216 -8.38 7.96 -22.89
C GLY A 216 -7.29 8.98 -23.19
N TRP A 217 -7.43 9.78 -24.24
CA TRP A 217 -6.40 10.75 -24.62
C TRP A 217 -6.37 11.91 -23.63
N THR A 218 -5.20 12.10 -23.02
CA THR A 218 -4.87 13.27 -22.22
C THR A 218 -3.71 14.00 -22.88
N SER A 219 -3.82 15.31 -23.05
CA SER A 219 -2.76 16.15 -23.60
C SER A 219 -1.53 16.12 -22.67
N GLY A 220 -0.46 15.45 -23.09
CA GLY A 220 0.84 15.49 -22.40
C GLY A 220 1.75 14.31 -22.79
N PRO A 221 3.06 14.51 -22.98
CA PRO A 221 4.01 13.40 -23.05
C PRO A 221 4.29 12.87 -21.63
N CYS A 222 4.51 11.55 -21.50
CA CYS A 222 5.13 10.88 -20.33
C CYS A 222 4.22 10.27 -19.22
N SER A 223 3.14 9.54 -19.55
CA SER A 223 2.64 8.50 -18.63
C SER A 223 3.27 7.14 -18.95
N VAL A 224 3.74 6.41 -17.92
CA VAL A 224 4.31 5.05 -18.06
C VAL A 224 3.26 4.03 -18.55
N LYS A 225 1.97 4.30 -18.29
CA LYS A 225 0.82 3.50 -18.75
C LYS A 225 -0.28 4.47 -19.21
N TRP A 226 -0.83 4.23 -20.39
CA TRP A 226 -1.92 5.04 -20.97
C TRP A 226 -3.28 4.44 -20.64
N PRO A 227 -4.34 5.26 -20.50
CA PRO A 227 -5.70 4.74 -20.40
C PRO A 227 -6.10 3.95 -21.65
N SER A 228 -7.07 3.04 -21.51
CA SER A 228 -7.59 2.29 -22.65
C SER A 228 -8.16 3.22 -23.73
N THR A 229 -7.99 2.83 -24.98
CA THR A 229 -8.62 3.47 -26.15
C THR A 229 -9.92 2.77 -26.56
N LYS A 230 -10.30 1.69 -25.89
CA LYS A 230 -11.51 0.90 -26.21
C LYS A 230 -12.71 1.41 -25.43
N PHE A 231 -13.83 1.59 -26.10
CA PHE A 231 -15.07 2.07 -25.49
C PHE A 231 -15.62 1.11 -24.44
N GLU A 232 -15.56 -0.19 -24.73
CA GLU A 232 -16.12 -1.27 -23.90
C GLU A 232 -15.45 -1.31 -22.52
N ASP A 233 -14.17 -0.98 -22.44
CA ASP A 233 -13.39 -0.98 -21.20
C ASP A 233 -13.92 0.08 -20.21
N TYR A 234 -14.30 1.27 -20.71
CA TYR A 234 -14.90 2.31 -19.89
C TYR A 234 -16.30 1.92 -19.39
N VAL A 235 -17.10 1.28 -20.24
CA VAL A 235 -18.43 0.80 -19.87
C VAL A 235 -18.34 -0.29 -18.80
N ALA A 236 -17.41 -1.24 -18.96
CA ALA A 236 -17.14 -2.29 -17.99
C ALA A 236 -16.67 -1.71 -16.65
N CYS A 237 -15.69 -0.79 -16.66
CA CYS A 237 -15.23 -0.11 -15.45
C CYS A 237 -16.36 0.65 -14.74
N LEU A 238 -17.21 1.36 -15.49
CA LEU A 238 -18.35 2.06 -14.90
C LEU A 238 -19.27 1.11 -14.14
N LYS A 239 -19.58 -0.05 -14.73
CA LYS A 239 -20.44 -1.06 -14.10
C LYS A 239 -19.84 -1.51 -12.76
N ILE A 240 -18.56 -1.86 -12.76
CA ILE A 240 -17.84 -2.31 -11.56
C ILE A 240 -17.87 -1.24 -10.45
N LEU A 241 -17.57 0.02 -10.79
CA LEU A 241 -17.60 1.13 -9.82
C LEU A 241 -18.99 1.38 -9.25
N CYS A 242 -20.03 1.28 -10.07
CA CYS A 242 -21.41 1.41 -9.62
C CYS A 242 -21.82 0.30 -8.66
N ASP A 243 -21.30 -0.92 -8.84
CA ASP A 243 -21.58 -2.03 -7.93
C ASP A 243 -20.85 -1.86 -6.59
N LEU A 244 -19.60 -1.36 -6.61
CA LEU A 244 -18.85 -0.97 -5.39
C LEU A 244 -19.47 0.22 -4.62
N SER A 245 -20.32 1.01 -5.28
CA SER A 245 -21.01 2.14 -4.64
C SER A 245 -22.29 1.72 -3.90
N LYS A 246 -22.78 0.49 -4.12
CA LYS A 246 -24.03 -0.04 -3.53
C LYS A 246 -23.80 -0.92 -2.30
N THR A 247 -22.58 -1.44 -2.14
CA THR A 247 -22.10 -2.17 -0.96
C THR A 247 -21.79 -1.23 0.19
#